data_AF-A0A6N3G074-F1
#
_entry.id   AF-A0A6N3G074-F1
#
_cell.length_a   1.000
_cell.length_b   1.000
_cell.length_c   1.000
_cell.angle_alpha   90.00
_cell.angle_beta   90.00
_cell.angle_gamma   90.00
#
_symmetry.space_group_name_H-M   'P 1'
#
loop_
_entity.id
_entity.type
_entity.pdbx_description
1 polymer ?
#
loop_
_entity_poly.entity_id
_entity_poly.type
_entity_poly.pdbx_seq_one_letter_code
_entity_poly.pdbx_strand_id
1 'polypeptide(L)'
;MRFLLLALTLPLVACTAKTTPPDAPKPPQAVGMANPASVYCLEKGGEQIPIQSPQGVRTECKLPGGEVIDEWTLYRRDHPQPTR
;
A
#
# COMPACT_ATOMS: atom_id res chain seq x y z
N MET A 1 -50.90 -5.89 -54.35
CA MET A 1 -51.21 -6.59 -53.09
C MET A 1 -49.91 -7.19 -52.56
N ARG A 2 -49.39 -6.60 -51.48
CA ARG A 2 -48.29 -7.00 -50.57
C ARG A 2 -47.24 -8.00 -51.08
N PHE A 3 -46.03 -7.49 -51.36
CA PHE A 3 -44.79 -8.25 -51.27
C PHE A 3 -44.63 -8.78 -49.83
N LEU A 4 -44.66 -10.10 -49.64
CA LEU A 4 -44.27 -10.75 -48.39
C LEU A 4 -42.74 -10.69 -48.28
N LEU A 5 -42.25 -9.70 -47.54
CA LEU A 5 -40.86 -9.62 -47.11
C LEU A 5 -40.60 -10.69 -46.03
N LEU A 6 -39.76 -11.67 -46.35
CA LEU A 6 -39.12 -12.52 -45.35
C LEU A 6 -38.24 -11.64 -44.45
N ALA A 7 -38.70 -11.35 -43.24
CA ALA A 7 -37.88 -10.75 -42.21
C ALA A 7 -37.13 -11.86 -41.46
N LEU A 8 -35.90 -12.11 -41.90
CA LEU A 8 -34.92 -12.94 -41.20
C LEU A 8 -34.49 -12.21 -39.92
N THR A 9 -35.11 -12.54 -38.78
CA THR A 9 -34.73 -11.99 -37.47
C THR A 9 -33.41 -12.61 -37.01
N LEU A 10 -32.32 -11.85 -37.10
CA LEU A 10 -31.08 -12.17 -36.41
C LEU A 10 -31.30 -12.06 -34.89
N PRO A 11 -31.00 -13.09 -34.07
CA PRO A 11 -30.88 -12.89 -32.64
C PRO A 11 -29.57 -12.12 -32.38
N LEU A 12 -29.68 -10.88 -31.90
CA LEU A 12 -28.53 -10.18 -31.34
C LEU A 12 -28.08 -10.94 -30.09
N VAL A 13 -26.89 -11.54 -30.18
CA VAL A 13 -26.17 -12.14 -29.05
C VAL A 13 -25.91 -11.03 -28.03
N ALA A 14 -26.61 -11.09 -26.89
CA ALA A 14 -26.35 -10.24 -25.75
C ALA A 14 -25.01 -10.65 -25.13
N CYS A 15 -23.98 -9.84 -25.34
CA CYS A 15 -22.74 -9.94 -24.60
C CYS A 15 -23.06 -9.76 -23.10
N THR A 16 -22.82 -10.79 -22.30
CA THR A 16 -22.73 -10.66 -20.84
C THR A 16 -21.53 -9.79 -20.51
N ALA A 17 -21.73 -8.47 -20.51
CA ALA A 17 -20.83 -7.55 -19.85
C ALA A 17 -20.84 -7.91 -18.37
N LYS A 18 -19.71 -8.42 -17.87
CA LYS A 18 -19.49 -8.60 -16.44
C LYS A 18 -19.78 -7.26 -15.78
N THR A 19 -20.82 -7.22 -14.95
CA THR A 19 -21.19 -6.06 -14.14
C THR A 19 -20.07 -5.79 -13.15
N THR A 20 -19.04 -5.06 -13.57
CA THR A 20 -18.18 -4.34 -12.62
C THR A 20 -19.07 -3.32 -11.93
N PRO A 21 -19.19 -3.33 -10.59
CA PRO A 21 -19.88 -2.26 -9.88
C PRO A 21 -19.24 -0.92 -10.28
N PRO A 22 -20.00 0.06 -10.78
CA PRO A 22 -19.49 1.41 -10.83
C PRO A 22 -19.36 1.91 -9.38
N ASP A 23 -18.31 2.68 -9.13
CA ASP A 23 -18.12 3.47 -7.90
C ASP A 23 -17.62 2.76 -6.64
N ALA A 24 -16.73 1.77 -6.77
CA ALA A 24 -15.75 1.57 -5.69
C ALA A 24 -14.76 2.74 -5.70
N PRO A 25 -14.61 3.52 -4.62
CA PRO A 25 -13.57 4.54 -4.53
C PRO A 25 -12.22 3.88 -4.80
N LYS A 26 -11.45 4.45 -5.72
CA LYS A 26 -10.06 4.02 -5.93
C LYS A 26 -9.36 4.09 -4.56
N PRO A 27 -8.73 3.01 -4.09
CA PRO A 27 -8.05 3.04 -2.80
C PRO A 27 -7.09 4.24 -2.79
N PRO A 28 -7.01 4.97 -1.67
CA PRO A 28 -6.15 6.14 -1.59
C PRO A 28 -4.75 5.76 -2.05
N GLN A 29 -4.17 6.57 -2.93
CA GLN A 29 -2.80 6.38 -3.39
C GLN A 29 -1.93 6.23 -2.14
N ALA A 30 -1.15 5.13 -2.07
CA ALA A 30 -0.23 4.89 -0.98
C ALA A 30 0.68 6.13 -0.84
N VAL A 31 0.52 6.86 0.26
CA VAL A 31 1.21 8.12 0.48
C VAL A 31 2.68 7.80 0.81
N GLY A 32 3.58 8.13 -0.12
CA GLY A 32 5.03 8.12 0.08
C GLY A 32 5.73 6.75 -0.04
N MET A 33 7.04 6.77 -0.31
CA MET A 33 7.90 5.59 -0.07
C MET A 33 7.90 5.27 1.43
N ALA A 34 8.01 3.98 1.77
CA ALA A 34 8.13 3.57 3.16
C ALA A 34 9.36 4.22 3.82
N ASN A 35 9.23 4.58 5.10
CA ASN A 35 10.37 5.07 5.88
C ASN A 35 11.40 3.93 6.04
N PRO A 36 12.65 4.08 5.55
CA PRO A 36 13.63 3.01 5.58
C PRO A 36 14.00 2.58 7.01
N ALA A 37 14.01 3.50 7.97
CA ALA A 37 14.26 3.16 9.37
C ALA A 37 13.12 2.32 9.97
N SER A 38 11.88 2.66 9.63
CA SER A 38 10.70 1.90 10.02
C SER A 38 10.70 0.49 9.46
N VAL A 39 10.98 0.35 8.15
CA VAL A 39 11.10 -0.95 7.48
C VAL A 39 12.20 -1.78 8.15
N TYR A 40 13.36 -1.18 8.39
CA TYR A 40 14.48 -1.86 8.99
C TYR A 40 14.18 -2.36 10.41
N CYS A 41 13.45 -1.59 11.23
CA CYS A 41 13.00 -2.07 12.55
C CYS A 41 12.22 -3.39 12.44
N LEU A 42 11.27 -3.46 11.50
CA LEU A 42 10.45 -4.65 11.27
C LEU A 42 11.29 -5.82 10.73
N GLU A 43 12.25 -5.57 9.83
CA GLU A 43 13.18 -6.58 9.31
C GLU A 43 14.06 -7.20 10.41
N LYS A 44 14.37 -6.43 11.46
CA LYS A 44 15.07 -6.94 12.67
C LYS A 44 14.17 -7.71 13.62
N GLY A 45 12.89 -7.91 13.27
CA GLY A 45 11.88 -8.51 14.13
C GLY A 45 11.47 -7.60 15.29
N GLY A 46 11.75 -6.30 15.18
CA GLY A 46 11.41 -5.32 16.20
C GLY A 46 9.96 -4.83 16.11
N GLU A 47 9.49 -4.27 17.21
CA GLU A 47 8.20 -3.59 17.33
C GLU A 47 8.41 -2.07 17.27
N GLN A 48 7.61 -1.37 16.46
CA GLN A 48 7.65 0.08 16.36
C GLN A 48 6.78 0.74 17.43
N ILE A 49 7.37 1.62 18.23
CA ILE A 49 6.71 2.30 19.35
C ILE A 49 6.67 3.81 19.06
N PRO A 50 5.51 4.39 18.71
CA PRO A 50 5.38 5.82 18.49
C PRO A 50 5.42 6.57 19.83
N ILE A 51 6.35 7.52 19.93
CA ILE A 51 6.56 8.39 21.08
C ILE A 51 6.10 9.79 20.72
N GLN A 52 5.02 10.24 21.37
CA GLN A 52 4.47 11.59 21.21
C GLN A 52 5.30 12.59 22.03
N SER A 53 5.60 13.74 21.43
CA SER A 53 6.28 14.85 22.09
C SER A 53 5.74 16.19 21.55
N PRO A 54 5.98 17.32 22.24
CA PRO A 54 5.67 18.64 21.72
C PRO A 54 6.35 18.95 20.37
N GLN A 55 7.46 18.27 20.05
CA GLN A 55 8.21 18.42 18.80
C GLN A 55 7.67 17.55 17.66
N GLY A 56 6.68 16.71 17.94
CA GLY A 56 6.11 15.74 17.00
C GLY A 56 6.19 14.31 17.49
N VAL A 57 5.94 13.37 16.59
CA VAL A 57 6.03 11.92 16.86
C VAL A 57 7.37 11.40 16.35
N ARG A 58 8.13 10.74 17.23
CA ARG A 58 9.28 9.92 16.85
C ARG A 58 8.95 8.46 17.09
N THR A 59 9.65 7.54 16.44
CA THR A 59 9.40 6.10 16.60
C THR A 59 10.65 5.44 17.18
N GLU A 60 10.45 4.69 18.26
CA GLU A 60 11.47 3.80 18.80
C GLU A 60 11.24 2.38 18.26
N CYS A 61 12.32 1.62 18.10
CA CYS A 61 12.31 0.22 17.75
C CYS A 61 12.65 -0.61 18.99
N LYS A 62 11.73 -1.46 19.42
CA LYS A 62 11.96 -2.46 20.46
C LYS A 62 12.37 -3.77 19.81
N LEU A 63 13.64 -4.13 19.91
CA LEU A 63 14.22 -5.32 19.31
C LEU A 63 13.90 -6.58 20.14
N PRO A 64 13.96 -7.79 19.53
CA PRO A 64 13.70 -9.05 20.25
C PRO A 64 14.59 -9.30 21.47
N GLY A 65 15.80 -8.73 21.47
CA GLY A 65 16.73 -8.79 22.61
C GLY A 65 16.37 -7.85 23.77
N GLY A 66 15.30 -7.07 23.66
CA GLY A 66 14.85 -6.11 24.68
C GLY A 66 15.47 -4.71 24.56
N GLU A 67 16.43 -4.50 23.65
CA GLU A 67 16.94 -3.17 23.32
C GLU A 67 15.81 -2.29 22.77
N VAL A 68 15.67 -1.08 23.30
CA VAL A 68 14.79 -0.03 22.76
C VAL A 68 15.66 1.12 22.30
N ILE A 69 15.56 1.48 21.02
CA ILE A 69 16.42 2.45 20.37
C ILE A 69 15.63 3.26 19.35
N ASP A 70 15.93 4.55 19.16
CA ASP A 70 15.34 5.35 18.09
C ASP A 70 15.55 4.70 16.71
N GLU A 71 14.50 4.61 15.88
CA GLU A 71 14.55 3.84 14.63
C GLU A 71 15.62 4.36 13.66
N TRP A 72 15.84 5.68 13.61
CA TRP A 72 16.85 6.29 12.76
C TRP A 72 18.26 6.07 13.29
N THR A 73 18.41 6.00 14.60
CA THR A 73 19.67 5.65 15.26
C THR A 73 20.06 4.20 14.97
N LEU A 74 19.10 3.26 15.06
CA LEU A 74 19.29 1.87 14.63
C LEU A 74 19.69 1.79 13.16
N TYR A 75 18.95 2.48 12.27
CA TYR A 75 19.21 2.45 10.84
C TYR A 75 20.62 2.94 10.50
N ARG A 76 21.04 4.09 11.03
CA ARG A 76 22.39 4.66 10.77
C ARG A 76 23.52 3.84 11.38
N ARG A 77 23.30 3.20 12.53
CA ARG A 77 24.27 2.29 13.16
C ARG A 77 24.63 1.14 12.21
N ASP A 78 23.61 0.57 11.57
CA ASP A 78 23.76 -0.63 10.74
C ASP A 78 23.98 -0.29 9.25
N HIS A 79 23.76 0.98 8.85
CA HIS A 79 24.04 1.53 7.51
C HIS A 79 25.00 2.73 7.59
N PRO A 80 26.26 2.52 8.01
CA PRO A 80 27.24 3.60 8.07
C PRO A 80 27.48 4.18 6.68
N GLN A 81 27.43 5.51 6.57
CA GLN A 81 27.80 6.18 5.32
C GLN A 81 29.32 6.05 5.11
N PRO A 82 29.78 5.80 3.88
CA PRO A 82 31.21 5.87 3.58
C PRO A 82 31.74 7.24 4.01
N THR A 83 32.83 7.25 4.78
CA THR A 83 33.56 8.49 5.06
C THR A 83 34.01 9.09 3.74
N ARG A 84 33.56 10.31 3.45
CA ARG A 84 34.01 11.11 2.29
C ARG A 84 35.51 11.36 2.36
#